data_AF-A0A4R7V454-F1
#
_entry.id   AF-A0A4R7V454-F1
#
_cell.length_a   1.000
_cell.length_b   1.000
_cell.length_c   1.000
_cell.angle_alpha   90.00
_cell.angle_beta   90.00
_cell.angle_gamma   90.00
#
_symmetry.space_group_name_H-M   'P 1'
#
loop_
_entity.id
_entity.type
_entity.pdbx_description
1 polymer ?
#
loop_
_entity_poly.entity_id
_entity_poly.type
_entity_poly.pdbx_seq_one_letter_code
_entity_poly.pdbx_strand_id
1 'polypeptide(L)'
;MDYPKNIPGVGLVNGGFVDENPLVGTPGSLIPAAWGNSVTQEILNAIKAAGLTPDEARTDQLATAIGALVDFTKLKNTPTTLAGYGITDAVGRLLAVRQIETVGITVYKPNPRARRIRVRLVGAGGSGGGCAPVAAGYHSIGGGGGGGAYGESLYDVSAEMMAGVPVSLGAGGASRNAMGQAGGGASFGSYMSAAGGMGGQILTFPVTATAVSFVQGGAGGQAVTGGNLANARGVGGGYAMYNANWGVLAGGGGASPFDGGGPLMGLSGPGTSGSRGSGGSGSCSTSASASVLSGVGGNAFCEIWEYE
;
A
#
# COMPACT_ATOMS: atom_id res chain seq x y z
N MET A 1 11.99 -23.80 50.15
CA MET A 1 12.67 -24.02 51.45
C MET A 1 11.91 -25.09 52.21
N ASP A 2 12.62 -26.10 52.73
CA ASP A 2 12.00 -27.19 53.50
C ASP A 2 11.87 -26.80 54.98
N TYR A 3 10.98 -27.49 55.70
CA TYR A 3 10.91 -27.43 57.17
C TYR A 3 12.19 -28.01 57.81
N PRO A 4 12.57 -27.57 59.03
CA PRO A 4 13.81 -27.97 59.70
C PRO A 4 13.78 -29.40 60.26
N LYS A 5 13.52 -30.40 59.41
CA LYS A 5 13.35 -31.82 59.76
C LYS A 5 14.63 -32.54 60.25
N ASN A 6 15.80 -31.92 60.05
CA ASN A 6 17.11 -32.50 60.40
C ASN A 6 17.67 -31.94 61.71
N ILE A 7 16.91 -31.12 62.43
CA ILE A 7 17.37 -30.52 63.69
C ILE A 7 16.74 -31.30 64.85
N PRO A 8 17.56 -31.90 65.73
CA PRO A 8 17.06 -32.65 66.88
C PRO A 8 16.12 -31.79 67.75
N GLY A 9 15.02 -32.39 68.21
CA GLY A 9 14.07 -31.72 69.11
C GLY A 9 13.04 -30.80 68.44
N VAL A 10 13.03 -30.69 67.11
CA VAL A 10 11.93 -30.02 66.38
C VAL A 10 10.74 -30.98 66.30
N GLY A 11 9.63 -30.69 66.97
CA GLY A 11 8.37 -31.37 66.71
C GLY A 11 7.81 -30.94 65.36
N LEU A 12 7.69 -31.83 64.38
CA LEU A 12 6.94 -31.60 63.14
C LEU A 12 5.90 -32.71 63.01
N VAL A 13 4.67 -32.38 62.63
CA VAL A 13 3.63 -33.37 62.30
C VAL A 13 3.31 -33.25 60.83
N ASN A 14 3.44 -34.36 60.10
CA ASN A 14 3.28 -34.39 58.63
C ASN A 14 4.14 -33.35 57.90
N GLY A 15 5.31 -33.03 58.45
CA GLY A 15 6.22 -32.04 57.89
C GLY A 15 5.80 -30.59 58.10
N GLY A 16 4.77 -30.30 58.90
CA GLY A 16 4.37 -28.94 59.27
C GLY A 16 4.75 -28.56 60.70
N PHE A 17 4.71 -27.25 60.99
CA PHE A 17 4.90 -26.77 62.35
C PHE A 17 3.71 -27.13 63.26
N VAL A 18 4.00 -27.45 64.52
CA VAL A 18 3.01 -27.75 65.57
C VAL A 18 3.37 -27.06 66.87
N ASP A 19 2.37 -26.72 67.66
CA ASP A 19 2.59 -26.21 69.01
C ASP A 19 3.05 -27.32 69.94
N GLU A 20 3.73 -26.93 71.03
CA GLU A 20 4.03 -27.84 72.11
C GLU A 20 2.75 -28.34 72.76
N ASN A 21 2.69 -29.64 73.09
CA ASN A 21 1.60 -30.19 73.88
C ASN A 21 2.14 -30.74 75.21
N PRO A 22 2.09 -29.93 76.29
CA PRO A 22 2.61 -30.32 77.60
C PRO A 22 1.87 -31.50 78.24
N LEU A 23 0.61 -31.74 77.87
CA LEU A 23 -0.24 -32.78 78.46
C LEU A 23 0.17 -34.20 78.02
N VAL A 24 0.76 -34.35 76.84
CA VAL A 24 1.22 -35.64 76.29
C VAL A 24 2.74 -35.67 76.09
N GLY A 25 3.46 -34.61 76.48
CA GLY A 25 4.91 -34.53 76.43
C GLY A 25 5.49 -34.46 75.01
N THR A 26 4.72 -33.99 74.01
CA THR A 26 5.23 -33.83 72.64
C THR A 26 5.82 -32.43 72.46
N PRO A 27 7.13 -32.32 72.12
CA PRO A 27 7.76 -31.03 71.86
C PRO A 27 7.07 -30.30 70.71
N GLY A 28 6.97 -28.97 70.82
CA GLY A 28 6.54 -28.12 69.73
C GLY A 28 7.61 -28.01 68.64
N SER A 29 7.26 -27.35 67.55
CA SER A 29 8.21 -26.95 66.53
C SER A 29 9.20 -25.95 67.04
N LEU A 30 10.48 -26.28 66.91
CA LEU A 30 11.55 -25.32 67.02
C LEU A 30 11.78 -24.66 65.65
N ILE A 31 11.82 -23.33 65.62
CA ILE A 31 12.17 -22.53 64.44
C ILE A 31 13.63 -22.09 64.61
N PRO A 32 14.60 -22.78 63.99
CA PRO A 32 16.00 -22.40 64.09
C PRO A 32 16.24 -21.05 63.44
N ALA A 33 17.14 -20.25 64.03
CA ALA A 33 17.53 -18.95 63.46
C ALA A 33 18.01 -19.07 62.00
N ALA A 34 18.74 -20.14 61.67
CA ALA A 34 19.15 -20.41 60.29
C ALA A 34 17.95 -20.52 59.33
N TRP A 35 16.89 -21.24 59.73
CA TRP A 35 15.68 -21.39 58.92
C TRP A 35 14.91 -20.07 58.80
N GLY A 36 14.69 -19.37 59.94
CA GLY A 36 14.00 -18.09 59.96
C GLY A 36 14.70 -17.04 59.10
N ASN A 37 16.03 -16.97 59.18
CA ASN A 37 16.85 -16.10 58.35
C ASN A 37 16.75 -16.46 56.86
N SER A 38 16.76 -17.75 56.50
CA SER A 38 16.62 -18.15 55.09
C SER A 38 15.27 -17.79 54.49
N VAL A 39 14.16 -17.97 55.22
CA VAL A 39 12.82 -17.58 54.75
C VAL A 39 12.74 -16.06 54.59
N THR A 40 13.20 -15.31 55.58
CA THR A 40 13.24 -13.84 55.52
C THR A 40 14.10 -13.37 54.35
N GLN A 41 15.28 -13.96 54.14
CA GLN A 41 16.17 -13.58 53.05
C GLN A 41 15.55 -13.84 51.67
N GLU A 42 14.79 -14.93 51.48
CA GLU A 42 14.09 -15.21 50.23
C GLU A 42 13.04 -14.13 49.90
N ILE A 43 12.27 -13.71 50.91
CA ILE A 43 11.29 -12.63 50.79
C ILE A 43 12.00 -11.30 50.48
N LEU A 44 13.08 -10.98 51.20
CA LEU A 44 13.88 -9.78 50.94
C LEU A 44 14.48 -9.78 49.52
N ASN A 45 14.92 -10.94 49.03
CA ASN A 45 15.44 -11.08 47.67
C ASN A 45 14.37 -10.80 46.62
N ALA A 46 13.15 -11.31 46.80
CA ALA A 46 12.02 -11.03 45.91
C ALA A 46 11.66 -9.53 45.91
N ILE A 47 11.61 -8.89 47.09
CA ILE A 47 11.35 -7.44 47.24
C ILE A 47 12.42 -6.61 46.51
N LYS A 48 13.70 -6.95 46.71
CA LYS A 48 14.81 -6.27 46.03
C LYS A 48 14.80 -6.50 44.52
N ALA A 49 14.49 -7.72 44.06
CA ALA A 49 14.37 -8.04 42.63
C ALA A 49 13.24 -7.25 41.96
N ALA A 50 12.19 -6.92 42.71
CA ALA A 50 11.11 -6.03 42.25
C ALA A 50 11.54 -4.54 42.18
N GLY A 51 12.72 -4.18 42.69
CA GLY A 51 13.22 -2.81 42.79
C GLY A 51 12.68 -2.03 44.00
N LEU A 52 12.18 -2.73 45.02
CA LEU A 52 11.63 -2.14 46.24
C LEU A 52 12.64 -2.21 47.39
N THR A 53 12.56 -1.26 48.33
CA THR A 53 13.36 -1.26 49.57
C THR A 53 12.58 -1.96 50.67
N PRO A 54 13.13 -3.02 51.30
CA PRO A 54 12.46 -3.67 52.43
C PRO A 54 12.28 -2.76 53.66
N ASP A 55 11.12 -2.87 54.30
CA ASP A 55 10.71 -2.12 55.48
C ASP A 55 10.11 -3.06 56.54
N GLU A 56 10.75 -3.20 57.70
CA GLU A 56 10.29 -4.10 58.76
C GLU A 56 8.92 -3.71 59.36
N ALA A 57 8.46 -2.46 59.17
CA ALA A 57 7.14 -2.02 59.62
C ALA A 57 5.99 -2.49 58.71
N ARG A 58 6.30 -3.12 57.56
CA ARG A 58 5.32 -3.51 56.54
C ARG A 58 5.24 -5.02 56.34
N THR A 59 4.03 -5.54 56.39
CA THR A 59 3.73 -6.98 56.23
C THR A 59 3.13 -7.35 54.86
N ASP A 60 3.03 -6.39 53.92
CA ASP A 60 2.41 -6.54 52.59
C ASP A 60 3.43 -6.49 51.43
N GLN A 61 4.72 -6.44 51.74
CA GLN A 61 5.77 -6.15 50.77
C GLN A 61 6.00 -7.30 49.78
N LEU A 62 5.84 -8.56 50.20
CA LEU A 62 5.95 -9.69 49.28
C LEU A 62 4.85 -9.63 48.20
N ALA A 63 3.61 -9.30 48.60
CA ALA A 63 2.51 -9.12 47.66
C ALA A 63 2.79 -7.95 46.70
N THR A 64 3.29 -6.83 47.22
CA THR A 64 3.69 -5.66 46.42
C THR A 64 4.83 -6.01 45.43
N ALA A 65 5.82 -6.78 45.87
CA ALA A 65 6.93 -7.23 45.04
C ALA A 65 6.46 -8.15 43.91
N ILE A 66 5.56 -9.10 44.20
CA ILE A 66 4.96 -9.97 43.19
C ILE A 66 4.18 -9.12 42.16
N GLY A 67 3.36 -8.17 42.62
CA GLY A 67 2.63 -7.25 41.74
C GLY A 67 3.54 -6.44 40.81
N ALA A 68 4.68 -5.98 41.32
CA ALA A 68 5.67 -5.26 40.52
C ALA A 68 6.44 -6.19 39.55
N LEU A 69 6.70 -7.45 39.92
CA LEU A 69 7.43 -8.40 39.07
C LEU A 69 6.60 -8.96 37.91
N VAL A 70 5.26 -8.91 38.01
CA VAL A 70 4.35 -9.28 36.92
C VAL A 70 4.08 -8.12 35.94
N ASP A 71 4.68 -6.95 36.17
CA ASP A 71 4.69 -5.86 35.20
C ASP A 71 5.42 -6.32 33.92
N PHE A 72 4.75 -6.15 32.77
CA PHE A 72 5.29 -6.52 31.45
C PHE A 72 6.67 -5.91 31.17
N THR A 73 6.97 -4.73 31.71
CA THR A 73 8.26 -4.06 31.55
C THR A 73 9.41 -4.73 32.31
N LYS A 74 9.10 -5.57 33.30
CA LYS A 74 10.09 -6.26 34.16
C LYS A 74 10.23 -7.75 33.85
N LEU A 75 9.45 -8.29 32.90
CA LEU A 75 9.61 -9.65 32.42
C LEU A 75 10.96 -9.80 31.71
N LYS A 76 11.82 -10.71 32.21
CA LYS A 76 13.17 -10.94 31.64
C LYS A 76 13.15 -11.65 30.28
N ASN A 77 12.09 -12.38 29.96
CA ASN A 77 11.94 -13.18 28.74
C ASN A 77 10.82 -12.64 27.86
N THR A 78 10.75 -11.32 27.70
CA THR A 78 9.73 -10.67 26.87
C THR A 78 9.88 -11.10 25.41
N PRO A 79 8.89 -11.78 24.82
CA PRO A 79 8.95 -12.21 23.43
C PRO A 79 9.08 -11.03 22.47
N THR A 80 9.80 -11.21 21.37
CA THR A 80 9.99 -10.17 20.34
C THR A 80 9.04 -10.30 19.15
N THR A 81 8.18 -11.33 19.15
CA THR A 81 7.19 -11.58 18.10
C THR A 81 5.80 -11.74 18.70
N LEU A 82 4.76 -11.38 17.93
CA LEU A 82 3.35 -11.60 18.29
C LEU A 82 3.09 -13.07 18.67
N ALA A 83 3.64 -14.01 17.88
CA ALA A 83 3.54 -15.44 18.16
C ALA A 83 4.19 -15.85 19.49
N GLY A 84 5.30 -15.20 19.86
CA GLY A 84 5.94 -15.42 21.15
C GLY A 84 5.08 -14.96 22.34
N TYR A 85 4.20 -13.98 22.15
CA TYR A 85 3.17 -13.60 23.13
C TYR A 85 1.93 -14.50 23.10
N GLY A 86 1.91 -15.53 22.25
CA GLY A 86 0.73 -16.39 22.05
C GLY A 86 -0.32 -15.82 21.10
N ILE A 87 -0.07 -14.66 20.47
CA ILE A 87 -0.97 -14.08 19.48
C ILE A 87 -0.65 -14.71 18.13
N THR A 88 -1.49 -15.66 17.70
CA THR A 88 -1.30 -16.44 16.46
C THR A 88 -2.26 -16.01 15.34
N ASP A 89 -3.23 -15.15 15.65
CA ASP A 89 -4.32 -14.70 14.79
C ASP A 89 -4.28 -13.18 14.54
N ALA A 90 -3.09 -12.57 14.61
CA ALA A 90 -2.91 -11.16 14.32
C ALA A 90 -3.38 -10.82 12.89
N VAL A 91 -4.42 -9.99 12.80
CA VAL A 91 -5.01 -9.51 11.53
C VAL A 91 -4.34 -8.22 11.07
N GLY A 92 -4.42 -7.94 9.76
CA GLY A 92 -3.98 -6.71 9.12
C GLY A 92 -2.54 -6.71 8.61
N ARG A 93 -1.81 -7.84 8.71
CA ARG A 93 -0.44 -7.94 8.20
C ARG A 93 -0.43 -7.97 6.68
N LEU A 94 0.39 -7.13 6.05
CA LEU A 94 0.66 -7.19 4.61
C LEU A 94 1.36 -8.52 4.26
N LEU A 95 0.76 -9.29 3.36
CA LEU A 95 1.25 -10.58 2.87
C LEU A 95 2.03 -10.43 1.56
N ALA A 96 1.50 -9.64 0.63
CA ALA A 96 2.11 -9.45 -0.69
C ALA A 96 1.60 -8.18 -1.38
N VAL A 97 2.40 -7.67 -2.32
CA VAL A 97 1.97 -6.68 -3.32
C VAL A 97 2.19 -7.31 -4.69
N ARG A 98 1.15 -7.32 -5.53
CA ARG A 98 1.19 -7.87 -6.89
C ARG A 98 0.84 -6.80 -7.90
N GLN A 99 1.58 -6.75 -9.00
CA GLN A 99 1.34 -5.84 -10.11
C GLN A 99 1.00 -6.66 -11.35
N ILE A 100 -0.05 -6.26 -12.07
CA ILE A 100 -0.47 -6.85 -13.33
C ILE A 100 -0.39 -5.75 -14.39
N GLU A 101 0.45 -5.98 -15.40
CA GLU A 101 0.74 -5.01 -16.47
C GLU A 101 0.47 -5.58 -17.87
N THR A 102 0.27 -6.90 -17.98
CA THR A 102 0.02 -7.58 -19.24
C THR A 102 -1.38 -7.23 -19.76
N VAL A 103 -1.44 -6.62 -20.94
CA VAL A 103 -2.69 -6.35 -21.67
C VAL A 103 -3.43 -7.65 -21.96
N GLY A 104 -4.75 -7.62 -21.86
CA GLY A 104 -5.61 -8.79 -21.98
C GLY A 104 -6.13 -9.24 -20.63
N ILE A 105 -6.40 -10.53 -20.47
CA ILE A 105 -6.98 -11.08 -19.24
C ILE A 105 -5.91 -11.90 -18.50
N THR A 106 -5.67 -11.54 -17.23
CA THR A 106 -4.88 -12.33 -16.29
C THR A 106 -5.78 -12.79 -15.15
N VAL A 107 -5.77 -14.08 -14.81
CA VAL A 107 -6.53 -14.59 -13.67
C VAL A 107 -5.71 -14.41 -12.39
N TYR A 108 -6.18 -13.51 -11.51
CA TYR A 108 -5.61 -13.30 -10.19
C TYR A 108 -6.19 -14.30 -9.18
N LYS A 109 -5.33 -14.95 -8.41
CA LYS A 109 -5.71 -15.78 -7.26
C LYS A 109 -5.08 -15.23 -5.99
N PRO A 110 -5.88 -14.79 -4.99
CA PRO A 110 -5.35 -14.31 -3.73
C PRO A 110 -4.49 -15.36 -3.03
N ASN A 111 -3.58 -14.89 -2.17
CA ASN A 111 -2.91 -15.78 -1.23
C ASN A 111 -3.96 -16.52 -0.36
N PRO A 112 -3.83 -17.83 -0.09
CA PRO A 112 -4.72 -18.58 0.79
C PRO A 112 -4.93 -18.00 2.19
N ARG A 113 -3.98 -17.18 2.67
CA ARG A 113 -4.04 -16.49 3.96
C ARG A 113 -4.65 -15.09 3.87
N ALA A 114 -4.88 -14.55 2.67
CA ALA A 114 -5.42 -13.22 2.51
C ALA A 114 -6.88 -13.19 2.98
N ARG A 115 -7.19 -12.28 3.91
CA ARG A 115 -8.55 -11.97 4.36
C ARG A 115 -9.04 -10.67 3.77
N ARG A 116 -8.14 -9.75 3.41
CA ARG A 116 -8.46 -8.51 2.71
C ARG A 116 -7.53 -8.25 1.54
N ILE A 117 -8.04 -7.58 0.51
CA ILE A 117 -7.25 -7.09 -0.61
C ILE A 117 -7.56 -5.63 -0.90
N ARG A 118 -6.53 -4.82 -1.10
CA ARG A 118 -6.65 -3.46 -1.65
C ARG A 118 -6.28 -3.50 -3.11
N VAL A 119 -7.22 -3.18 -3.99
CA VAL A 119 -7.05 -3.18 -5.44
C VAL A 119 -7.03 -1.73 -5.92
N ARG A 120 -5.96 -1.35 -6.61
CA ARG A 120 -5.80 -0.06 -7.29
C ARG A 120 -5.76 -0.32 -8.79
N LEU A 121 -6.68 0.28 -9.53
CA LEU A 121 -6.90 -0.01 -10.95
C LEU A 121 -6.97 1.29 -11.74
N VAL A 122 -6.24 1.34 -12.87
CA VAL A 122 -6.33 2.47 -13.81
C VAL A 122 -6.63 1.96 -15.22
N GLY A 123 -7.54 2.64 -15.92
CA GLY A 123 -7.75 2.44 -17.35
C GLY A 123 -6.52 2.86 -18.16
N ALA A 124 -6.45 2.45 -19.43
CA ALA A 124 -5.33 2.82 -20.28
C ALA A 124 -5.42 4.29 -20.73
N GLY A 125 -4.29 4.93 -21.01
CA GLY A 125 -4.25 6.28 -21.54
C GLY A 125 -4.56 6.34 -23.03
N GLY A 126 -5.07 7.46 -23.51
CA GLY A 126 -5.17 7.76 -24.94
C GLY A 126 -3.83 8.15 -25.54
N SER A 127 -3.69 7.99 -26.86
CA SER A 127 -2.54 8.52 -27.60
C SER A 127 -2.66 10.03 -27.78
N GLY A 128 -1.55 10.72 -28.00
CA GLY A 128 -1.60 12.10 -28.50
C GLY A 128 -2.18 12.18 -29.92
N GLY A 129 -2.43 13.40 -30.39
CA GLY A 129 -2.68 13.69 -31.80
C GLY A 129 -1.37 13.73 -32.57
N GLY A 130 -1.22 12.92 -33.63
CA GLY A 130 -0.02 12.93 -34.46
C GLY A 130 -0.24 13.64 -35.79
N CYS A 131 0.75 14.37 -36.28
CA CYS A 131 0.58 15.26 -37.42
C CYS A 131 1.02 14.59 -38.72
N ALA A 132 0.10 14.51 -39.69
CA ALA A 132 0.44 14.19 -41.08
C ALA A 132 1.25 15.35 -41.72
N PRO A 133 1.92 15.10 -42.86
CA PRO A 133 2.63 16.15 -43.59
C PRO A 133 1.68 17.27 -44.03
N VAL A 134 2.19 18.51 -44.00
CA VAL A 134 1.42 19.72 -44.34
C VAL A 134 2.10 20.51 -45.46
N ALA A 135 1.31 21.11 -46.35
CA ALA A 135 1.84 21.92 -47.46
C ALA A 135 2.68 23.11 -46.96
N ALA A 136 3.54 23.65 -47.83
CA ALA A 136 4.30 24.87 -47.52
C ALA A 136 3.35 26.00 -47.09
N GLY A 137 3.70 26.69 -46.00
CA GLY A 137 2.86 27.74 -45.41
C GLY A 137 1.77 27.22 -44.48
N TYR A 138 1.73 25.93 -44.14
CA TYR A 138 0.83 25.36 -43.13
C TYR A 138 1.61 24.68 -42.01
N HIS A 139 1.05 24.72 -40.80
CA HIS A 139 1.49 23.90 -39.67
C HIS A 139 0.35 23.01 -39.19
N SER A 140 0.70 21.88 -38.57
CA SER A 140 -0.22 21.02 -37.83
C SER A 140 0.29 20.82 -36.40
N ILE A 141 -0.63 20.88 -35.44
CA ILE A 141 -0.37 20.68 -34.01
C ILE A 141 -1.32 19.63 -33.45
N GLY A 142 -0.84 18.77 -32.56
CA GLY A 142 -1.61 17.72 -31.91
C GLY A 142 -1.55 17.82 -30.38
N GLY A 143 -2.72 17.80 -29.74
CA GLY A 143 -2.85 17.76 -28.28
C GLY A 143 -2.40 16.43 -27.69
N GLY A 144 -2.16 16.39 -26.38
CA GLY A 144 -1.82 15.14 -25.70
C GLY A 144 -3.04 14.23 -25.49
N GLY A 145 -2.84 12.94 -25.29
CA GLY A 145 -3.90 12.00 -24.91
C GLY A 145 -4.28 12.15 -23.44
N GLY A 146 -5.52 11.84 -23.09
CA GLY A 146 -5.98 11.81 -21.70
C GLY A 146 -5.52 10.56 -20.97
N GLY A 147 -5.30 10.67 -19.66
CA GLY A 147 -5.06 9.52 -18.78
C GLY A 147 -6.34 8.71 -18.53
N GLY A 148 -6.19 7.43 -18.20
CA GLY A 148 -7.29 6.58 -17.78
C GLY A 148 -7.90 7.00 -16.45
N ALA A 149 -9.15 6.57 -16.23
CA ALA A 149 -9.82 6.75 -14.95
C ALA A 149 -9.22 5.83 -13.87
N TYR A 150 -9.41 6.15 -12.60
CA TYR A 150 -8.84 5.42 -11.47
C TYR A 150 -9.91 4.95 -10.49
N GLY A 151 -9.87 3.67 -10.16
CA GLY A 151 -10.66 3.06 -9.11
C GLY A 151 -9.77 2.46 -8.03
N GLU A 152 -10.21 2.59 -6.79
CA GLU A 152 -9.57 1.93 -5.65
C GLU A 152 -10.61 1.34 -4.71
N SER A 153 -10.38 0.09 -4.30
CA SER A 153 -11.24 -0.59 -3.35
C SER A 153 -10.47 -1.45 -2.36
N LEU A 154 -11.03 -1.57 -1.15
CA LEU A 154 -10.69 -2.59 -0.17
C LEU A 154 -11.81 -3.63 -0.12
N TYR A 155 -11.49 -4.89 -0.36
CA TYR A 155 -12.42 -6.01 -0.31
C TYR A 155 -12.06 -6.98 0.80
N ASP A 156 -13.08 -7.56 1.44
CA ASP A 156 -12.92 -8.82 2.15
C ASP A 156 -12.83 -9.96 1.10
N VAL A 157 -11.90 -10.89 1.31
CA VAL A 157 -11.64 -11.97 0.36
C VAL A 157 -12.74 -13.02 0.48
N SER A 158 -13.54 -13.17 -0.58
CA SER A 158 -14.62 -14.16 -0.67
C SER A 158 -14.14 -15.49 -1.26
N ALA A 159 -14.96 -16.54 -1.14
CA ALA A 159 -14.69 -17.84 -1.75
C ALA A 159 -14.60 -17.76 -3.29
N GLU A 160 -15.39 -16.88 -3.91
CA GLU A 160 -15.36 -16.63 -5.36
C GLU A 160 -14.05 -15.96 -5.77
N MET A 161 -13.55 -15.01 -4.98
CA MET A 161 -12.24 -14.41 -5.24
C MET A 161 -11.11 -15.43 -5.12
N MET A 162 -11.21 -16.37 -4.17
CA MET A 162 -10.26 -17.47 -4.02
C MET A 162 -10.28 -18.45 -5.19
N ALA A 163 -11.41 -18.63 -5.88
CA ALA A 163 -11.50 -19.42 -7.11
C ALA A 163 -10.76 -18.73 -8.28
N GLY A 164 -10.73 -17.40 -8.27
CA GLY A 164 -9.94 -16.55 -9.16
C GLY A 164 -10.74 -15.37 -9.70
N VAL A 165 -10.09 -14.22 -9.84
CA VAL A 165 -10.68 -12.99 -10.37
C VAL A 165 -10.04 -12.67 -11.73
N PRO A 166 -10.81 -12.53 -12.82
CA PRO A 166 -10.26 -12.10 -14.10
C PRO A 166 -9.94 -10.61 -14.04
N VAL A 167 -8.67 -10.26 -14.17
CA VAL A 167 -8.20 -8.89 -14.30
C VAL A 167 -8.02 -8.59 -15.79
N SER A 168 -8.85 -7.71 -16.34
CA SER A 168 -8.77 -7.30 -17.74
C SER A 168 -8.08 -5.94 -17.83
N LEU A 169 -7.01 -5.85 -18.61
CA LEU A 169 -6.26 -4.62 -18.84
C LEU A 169 -6.28 -4.26 -20.31
N GLY A 170 -6.82 -3.08 -20.62
CA GLY A 170 -6.83 -2.51 -21.96
C GLY A 170 -5.46 -1.99 -22.40
N ALA A 171 -5.22 -2.03 -23.72
CA ALA A 171 -4.06 -1.40 -24.33
C ALA A 171 -4.20 0.13 -24.29
N GLY A 172 -3.08 0.83 -24.21
CA GLY A 172 -3.04 2.27 -24.46
C GLY A 172 -3.40 2.60 -25.92
N GLY A 173 -3.85 3.84 -26.16
CA GLY A 173 -4.12 4.31 -27.52
C GLY A 173 -2.87 4.18 -28.39
N ALA A 174 -3.02 3.64 -29.60
CA ALA A 174 -1.89 3.39 -30.48
C ALA A 174 -1.33 4.69 -31.08
N SER A 175 -0.03 4.67 -31.37
CA SER A 175 0.67 5.78 -32.02
C SER A 175 0.14 5.94 -33.45
N ARG A 176 -0.06 7.18 -33.88
CA ARG A 176 -0.60 7.50 -35.20
C ARG A 176 -0.21 8.90 -35.63
N ASN A 177 -0.31 9.17 -36.93
CA ASN A 177 -0.20 10.49 -37.56
C ASN A 177 -1.59 11.06 -37.91
N ALA A 178 -2.55 10.86 -37.01
CA ALA A 178 -3.90 11.39 -37.08
C ALA A 178 -4.41 11.66 -35.64
N MET A 179 -5.66 12.09 -35.48
CA MET A 179 -6.26 12.37 -34.15
C MET A 179 -5.97 11.21 -33.21
N GLY A 180 -5.73 11.41 -31.93
CA GLY A 180 -5.34 10.32 -31.05
C GLY A 180 -6.40 9.21 -30.97
N GLN A 181 -5.98 7.99 -30.63
CA GLN A 181 -6.87 6.90 -30.27
C GLN A 181 -7.13 6.88 -28.77
N ALA A 182 -8.33 6.45 -28.39
CA ALA A 182 -8.65 6.20 -26.99
C ALA A 182 -7.89 4.96 -26.47
N GLY A 183 -7.57 4.97 -25.18
CA GLY A 183 -7.11 3.80 -24.45
C GLY A 183 -8.26 2.86 -24.09
N GLY A 184 -7.95 1.57 -23.95
CA GLY A 184 -8.89 0.57 -23.43
C GLY A 184 -9.21 0.76 -21.95
N GLY A 185 -10.38 0.27 -21.53
CA GLY A 185 -10.74 0.21 -20.11
C GLY A 185 -9.97 -0.89 -19.35
N ALA A 186 -10.21 -0.96 -18.06
CA ALA A 186 -9.67 -1.99 -17.17
C ALA A 186 -10.76 -2.51 -16.22
N SER A 187 -10.68 -3.77 -15.80
CA SER A 187 -11.58 -4.34 -14.80
C SER A 187 -10.90 -5.33 -13.86
N PHE A 188 -11.38 -5.38 -12.62
CA PHE A 188 -11.10 -6.41 -11.64
C PHE A 188 -12.38 -7.23 -11.43
N GLY A 189 -12.53 -8.30 -12.22
CA GLY A 189 -13.77 -9.08 -12.29
C GLY A 189 -14.98 -8.20 -12.61
N SER A 190 -16.09 -8.51 -11.96
CA SER A 190 -17.29 -7.67 -11.90
C SER A 190 -17.23 -6.62 -10.77
N TYR A 191 -16.18 -6.63 -9.94
CA TYR A 191 -16.12 -5.84 -8.73
C TYR A 191 -15.77 -4.38 -8.98
N MET A 192 -14.88 -4.10 -9.95
CA MET A 192 -14.45 -2.74 -10.27
C MET A 192 -14.10 -2.60 -11.75
N SER A 193 -14.40 -1.44 -12.32
CA SER A 193 -14.00 -1.07 -13.67
C SER A 193 -13.59 0.39 -13.78
N ALA A 194 -12.65 0.67 -14.68
CA ALA A 194 -12.14 2.01 -14.96
C ALA A 194 -12.01 2.22 -16.48
N ALA A 195 -12.58 3.31 -16.99
CA ALA A 195 -12.52 3.65 -18.41
C ALA A 195 -11.14 4.16 -18.83
N GLY A 196 -10.77 3.92 -20.09
CA GLY A 196 -9.57 4.52 -20.68
C GLY A 196 -9.74 5.99 -21.05
N GLY A 197 -8.62 6.69 -21.22
CA GLY A 197 -8.59 8.09 -21.66
C GLY A 197 -8.79 8.24 -23.17
N MET A 198 -9.26 9.41 -23.59
CA MET A 198 -9.48 9.73 -25.00
C MET A 198 -8.20 10.22 -25.68
N GLY A 199 -8.13 10.11 -27.00
CA GLY A 199 -7.00 10.59 -27.78
C GLY A 199 -6.96 12.11 -28.00
N GLY A 200 -5.77 12.66 -28.19
CA GLY A 200 -5.55 14.09 -28.45
C GLY A 200 -6.10 14.58 -29.79
N GLN A 201 -6.62 15.80 -29.85
CA GLN A 201 -7.14 16.36 -31.10
C GLN A 201 -6.02 16.97 -31.96
N ILE A 202 -6.31 17.28 -33.23
CA ILE A 202 -5.36 17.90 -34.18
C ILE A 202 -5.97 19.14 -34.81
N LEU A 203 -5.12 20.13 -35.07
CA LEU A 203 -5.48 21.29 -35.87
C LEU A 203 -4.39 21.57 -36.91
N THR A 204 -4.81 21.75 -38.16
CA THR A 204 -3.95 22.20 -39.26
C THR A 204 -4.41 23.58 -39.72
N PHE A 205 -3.47 24.51 -39.86
CA PHE A 205 -3.77 25.92 -40.10
C PHE A 205 -2.68 26.61 -40.95
N PRO A 206 -3.03 27.67 -41.70
CA PRO A 206 -2.06 28.45 -42.46
C PRO A 206 -1.21 29.33 -41.53
N VAL A 207 0.07 29.45 -41.84
CA VAL A 207 1.05 30.25 -41.11
C VAL A 207 1.06 31.67 -41.67
N THR A 208 0.82 32.65 -40.80
CA THR A 208 0.92 34.09 -41.12
C THR A 208 1.73 34.79 -40.04
N ALA A 209 2.14 36.05 -40.29
CA ALA A 209 2.94 36.84 -39.36
C ALA A 209 2.25 37.09 -37.99
N THR A 210 0.94 36.87 -37.88
CA THR A 210 0.14 37.07 -36.66
C THR A 210 -0.65 35.83 -36.25
N ALA A 211 -0.36 34.66 -36.84
CA ALA A 211 -1.11 33.44 -36.58
C ALA A 211 -0.95 32.95 -35.12
N VAL A 212 -2.07 32.60 -34.51
CA VAL A 212 -2.18 31.95 -33.20
C VAL A 212 -3.18 30.82 -33.34
N SER A 213 -2.86 29.66 -32.79
CA SER A 213 -3.73 28.48 -32.89
C SER A 213 -3.53 27.56 -31.69
N PHE A 214 -4.59 26.88 -31.27
CA PHE A 214 -4.54 25.90 -30.20
C PHE A 214 -5.53 24.78 -30.45
N VAL A 215 -5.24 23.60 -29.92
CA VAL A 215 -6.13 22.44 -30.00
C VAL A 215 -6.08 21.66 -28.69
N GLN A 216 -7.22 21.13 -28.28
CA GLN A 216 -7.38 20.43 -27.01
C GLN A 216 -6.66 19.07 -27.03
N GLY A 217 -6.18 18.64 -25.85
CA GLY A 217 -5.87 17.24 -25.63
C GLY A 217 -7.12 16.36 -25.50
N GLY A 218 -6.91 15.07 -25.36
CA GLY A 218 -7.98 14.11 -25.11
C GLY A 218 -8.53 14.25 -23.70
N ALA A 219 -9.84 14.09 -23.54
CA ALA A 219 -10.43 13.98 -22.21
C ALA A 219 -9.86 12.76 -21.46
N GLY A 220 -9.72 12.86 -20.14
CA GLY A 220 -9.39 11.69 -19.33
C GLY A 220 -10.53 10.66 -19.30
N GLY A 221 -10.28 9.46 -18.80
CA GLY A 221 -11.32 8.45 -18.62
C GLY A 221 -12.43 8.94 -17.69
N GLN A 222 -13.70 8.83 -18.12
CA GLN A 222 -14.82 9.47 -17.42
C GLN A 222 -15.59 8.55 -16.47
N ALA A 223 -15.55 7.23 -16.70
CA ALA A 223 -16.32 6.26 -15.94
C ALA A 223 -15.43 5.41 -15.03
N VAL A 224 -15.84 5.27 -13.77
CA VAL A 224 -15.31 4.32 -12.80
C VAL A 224 -16.52 3.73 -12.07
N THR A 225 -16.52 2.42 -11.85
CA THR A 225 -17.56 1.73 -11.07
C THR A 225 -16.89 0.82 -10.06
N GLY A 226 -17.48 0.71 -8.87
CA GLY A 226 -17.07 -0.28 -7.86
C GLY A 226 -15.90 0.14 -6.96
N GLY A 227 -15.36 1.36 -7.10
CA GLY A 227 -14.43 1.94 -6.14
C GLY A 227 -15.12 2.26 -4.81
N ASN A 228 -14.65 1.71 -3.68
CA ASN A 228 -15.17 2.04 -2.34
C ASN A 228 -14.22 2.94 -1.53
N LEU A 229 -12.95 3.05 -1.93
CA LEU A 229 -11.98 3.99 -1.37
C LEU A 229 -11.80 5.22 -2.25
N ALA A 230 -11.78 5.05 -3.57
CA ALA A 230 -11.71 6.17 -4.51
C ALA A 230 -12.35 5.83 -5.87
N ASN A 231 -12.98 6.84 -6.46
CA ASN A 231 -13.36 6.87 -7.87
C ASN A 231 -12.94 8.22 -8.44
N ALA A 232 -12.00 8.22 -9.37
CA ALA A 232 -11.50 9.45 -9.97
C ALA A 232 -11.52 9.38 -11.50
N ARG A 233 -11.96 10.46 -12.12
CA ARG A 233 -11.79 10.66 -13.57
C ARG A 233 -10.31 10.79 -13.89
N GLY A 234 -9.94 10.40 -15.10
CA GLY A 234 -8.59 10.60 -15.61
C GLY A 234 -8.29 12.08 -15.85
N VAL A 235 -7.01 12.43 -15.86
CA VAL A 235 -6.55 13.78 -16.21
C VAL A 235 -6.61 13.95 -17.73
N GLY A 236 -7.11 15.09 -18.20
CA GLY A 236 -7.09 15.42 -19.63
C GLY A 236 -5.67 15.66 -20.14
N GLY A 237 -5.44 15.38 -21.43
CA GLY A 237 -4.21 15.77 -22.11
C GLY A 237 -4.09 17.29 -22.23
N GLY A 238 -2.85 17.78 -22.24
CA GLY A 238 -2.53 19.18 -22.45
C GLY A 238 -2.88 19.65 -23.87
N TYR A 239 -3.13 20.95 -23.98
CA TYR A 239 -3.33 21.62 -25.26
C TYR A 239 -2.03 21.65 -26.06
N ALA A 240 -2.15 21.59 -27.39
CA ALA A 240 -1.08 22.01 -28.27
C ALA A 240 -1.34 23.44 -28.75
N MET A 241 -0.26 24.18 -28.96
CA MET A 241 -0.32 25.62 -29.22
C MET A 241 0.68 26.02 -30.30
N TYR A 242 0.33 27.08 -31.01
CA TYR A 242 1.19 27.76 -31.95
C TYR A 242 1.06 29.28 -31.78
N ASN A 243 2.20 29.96 -31.87
CA ASN A 243 2.27 31.41 -31.95
C ASN A 243 3.41 31.81 -32.92
N ALA A 244 3.18 32.85 -33.74
CA ALA A 244 4.18 33.33 -34.70
C ALA A 244 5.53 33.75 -34.07
N ASN A 245 5.55 34.17 -32.81
CA ASN A 245 6.77 34.60 -32.11
C ASN A 245 7.57 33.43 -31.52
N TRP A 246 6.90 32.36 -31.05
CA TRP A 246 7.54 31.28 -30.27
C TRP A 246 7.48 29.90 -30.94
N GLY A 247 6.76 29.76 -32.06
CA GLY A 247 6.67 28.53 -32.83
C GLY A 247 5.57 27.57 -32.37
N VAL A 248 5.81 26.26 -32.57
CA VAL A 248 4.86 25.17 -32.25
C VAL A 248 5.25 24.46 -30.97
N LEU A 249 4.24 24.04 -30.20
CA LEU A 249 4.38 23.17 -29.03
C LEU A 249 3.24 22.15 -29.04
N ALA A 250 3.57 20.86 -28.99
CA ALA A 250 2.60 19.78 -28.86
C ALA A 250 2.12 19.63 -27.42
N GLY A 251 0.92 19.06 -27.24
CA GLY A 251 0.35 18.84 -25.92
C GLY A 251 0.98 17.66 -25.19
N GLY A 252 1.26 17.83 -23.89
CA GLY A 252 1.68 16.73 -23.01
C GLY A 252 0.51 15.79 -22.68
N GLY A 253 0.79 14.52 -22.46
CA GLY A 253 -0.23 13.54 -22.05
C GLY A 253 -0.74 13.79 -20.63
N GLY A 254 -1.99 13.42 -20.35
CA GLY A 254 -2.56 13.47 -19.01
C GLY A 254 -1.92 12.44 -18.09
N ALA A 255 -1.51 12.84 -16.89
CA ALA A 255 -0.93 11.93 -15.90
C ALA A 255 -1.95 10.90 -15.39
N SER A 256 -1.44 9.79 -14.87
CA SER A 256 -2.20 8.84 -14.07
C SER A 256 -1.77 8.91 -12.60
N PRO A 257 -2.48 8.24 -11.67
CA PRO A 257 -2.01 8.12 -10.29
C PRO A 257 -0.72 7.31 -10.10
N PHE A 258 -0.21 6.69 -11.16
CA PHE A 258 0.98 5.84 -11.12
C PHE A 258 2.18 6.45 -11.85
N ASP A 259 1.96 7.25 -12.90
CA ASP A 259 3.02 7.89 -13.68
C ASP A 259 2.60 9.23 -14.28
N GLY A 260 3.60 10.05 -14.59
CA GLY A 260 3.42 11.23 -15.44
C GLY A 260 2.94 10.84 -16.86
N GLY A 261 2.27 11.77 -17.52
CA GLY A 261 1.97 11.63 -18.96
C GLY A 261 3.20 11.88 -19.82
N GLY A 262 3.11 11.54 -21.10
CA GLY A 262 4.16 11.88 -22.07
C GLY A 262 4.46 13.38 -22.03
N PRO A 263 5.72 13.82 -21.89
CA PRO A 263 6.06 15.24 -21.86
C PRO A 263 5.67 15.93 -23.17
N LEU A 264 5.38 17.23 -23.08
CA LEU A 264 5.12 18.07 -24.24
C LEU A 264 6.36 18.15 -25.15
N MET A 265 6.13 18.10 -26.46
CA MET A 265 7.18 18.00 -27.48
C MET A 265 7.21 19.24 -28.37
N GLY A 266 8.42 19.68 -28.73
CA GLY A 266 8.65 20.77 -29.67
C GLY A 266 8.69 20.31 -31.14
N LEU A 267 9.27 21.14 -32.01
CA LEU A 267 9.31 21.02 -33.47
C LEU A 267 9.69 19.61 -33.98
N SER A 268 8.80 19.00 -34.77
CA SER A 268 9.03 17.84 -35.64
C SER A 268 9.61 16.58 -34.98
N GLY A 269 9.43 16.41 -33.68
CA GLY A 269 9.79 15.19 -32.94
C GLY A 269 8.58 14.26 -32.73
N PRO A 270 8.76 12.93 -32.79
CA PRO A 270 7.70 11.99 -32.43
C PRO A 270 7.24 12.22 -30.99
N GLY A 271 5.96 12.05 -30.75
CA GLY A 271 5.40 12.16 -29.40
C GLY A 271 5.98 11.09 -28.47
N THR A 272 6.03 11.41 -27.19
CA THR A 272 6.53 10.52 -26.13
C THR A 272 5.39 9.72 -25.54
N SER A 273 5.63 8.42 -25.36
CA SER A 273 4.69 7.48 -24.78
C SER A 273 4.30 7.85 -23.35
N GLY A 274 3.05 7.58 -22.99
CA GLY A 274 2.65 7.44 -21.59
C GLY A 274 3.02 6.07 -21.02
N SER A 275 2.77 5.87 -19.73
CA SER A 275 2.97 4.63 -18.98
C SER A 275 1.87 4.44 -17.94
N ARG A 276 1.56 3.19 -17.58
CA ARG A 276 0.55 2.80 -16.56
C ARG A 276 -0.68 3.73 -16.52
N GLY A 277 -1.44 3.74 -17.61
CA GLY A 277 -2.67 4.50 -17.76
C GLY A 277 -2.50 5.99 -18.07
N SER A 278 -1.29 6.54 -18.12
CA SER A 278 -1.07 7.94 -18.50
C SER A 278 -1.17 8.13 -20.02
N GLY A 279 -1.55 9.33 -20.46
CA GLY A 279 -1.68 9.65 -21.88
C GLY A 279 -0.33 9.84 -22.57
N GLY A 280 -0.28 9.59 -23.88
CA GLY A 280 0.87 9.93 -24.73
C GLY A 280 0.86 11.40 -25.13
N SER A 281 2.02 12.01 -25.41
CA SER A 281 2.04 13.38 -25.94
C SER A 281 1.69 13.43 -27.42
N GLY A 282 1.20 14.59 -27.86
CA GLY A 282 0.99 14.86 -29.27
C GLY A 282 2.29 15.15 -30.01
N SER A 283 2.17 15.48 -31.28
CA SER A 283 3.30 15.93 -32.11
C SER A 283 2.95 17.23 -32.83
N CYS A 284 3.91 17.79 -33.55
CA CYS A 284 3.69 18.88 -34.48
C CYS A 284 4.40 18.62 -35.82
N SER A 285 3.85 19.14 -36.91
CA SER A 285 4.47 19.09 -38.24
C SER A 285 4.48 20.49 -38.86
N THR A 286 5.62 20.87 -39.42
CA THR A 286 5.85 22.17 -40.07
C THR A 286 6.34 22.05 -41.51
N SER A 287 6.31 20.86 -42.10
CA SER A 287 6.81 20.66 -43.47
C SER A 287 6.04 19.58 -44.23
N ALA A 288 6.15 19.65 -45.56
CA ALA A 288 5.48 18.73 -46.49
C ALA A 288 6.04 17.30 -46.46
N SER A 289 7.14 17.07 -45.74
CA SER A 289 7.80 15.76 -45.61
C SER A 289 7.66 15.16 -44.21
N ALA A 290 7.22 15.94 -43.22
CA ALA A 290 7.18 15.51 -41.82
C ALA A 290 5.83 14.84 -41.49
N SER A 291 5.81 13.51 -41.52
CA SER A 291 4.76 12.69 -40.88
C SER A 291 5.23 12.31 -39.48
N VAL A 292 4.68 12.96 -38.47
CA VAL A 292 5.15 12.82 -37.09
C VAL A 292 4.13 12.05 -36.27
N LEU A 293 4.58 10.93 -35.72
CA LEU A 293 3.75 10.04 -34.92
C LEU A 293 3.52 10.63 -33.53
N SER A 294 2.33 10.41 -32.97
CA SER A 294 2.04 10.70 -31.57
C SER A 294 2.73 9.72 -30.62
N GLY A 295 2.81 10.07 -29.34
CA GLY A 295 3.11 9.11 -28.28
C GLY A 295 1.95 8.14 -28.11
N VAL A 296 2.26 6.87 -27.81
CA VAL A 296 1.23 5.89 -27.39
C VAL A 296 0.71 6.25 -26.00
N GLY A 297 -0.54 5.89 -25.71
CA GLY A 297 -1.00 5.88 -24.32
C GLY A 297 -0.33 4.76 -23.52
N GLY A 298 -0.22 4.93 -22.21
CA GLY A 298 0.19 3.86 -21.30
C GLY A 298 -0.91 2.82 -21.16
N ASN A 299 -0.54 1.53 -21.18
CA ASN A 299 -1.48 0.43 -20.92
C ASN A 299 -2.15 0.56 -19.55
N ALA A 300 -3.33 -0.04 -19.41
CA ALA A 300 -3.98 -0.16 -18.11
C ALA A 300 -3.09 -0.91 -17.11
N PHE A 301 -3.28 -0.63 -15.82
CA PHE A 301 -2.45 -1.16 -14.75
C PHE A 301 -3.28 -1.51 -13.52
N CYS A 302 -2.92 -2.60 -12.86
CA CYS A 302 -3.54 -3.05 -11.62
C CYS A 302 -2.49 -3.40 -10.57
N GLU A 303 -2.65 -2.87 -9.36
CA GLU A 303 -1.84 -3.21 -8.19
C GLU A 303 -2.74 -3.74 -7.07
N ILE A 304 -2.36 -4.87 -6.49
CA ILE A 304 -3.14 -5.57 -5.47
C ILE A 304 -2.27 -5.80 -4.24
N TRP A 305 -2.72 -5.29 -3.10
CA TRP A 305 -2.09 -5.50 -1.79
C TRP A 305 -2.92 -6.52 -1.01
N GLU A 306 -2.28 -7.59 -0.54
CA GLU A 306 -2.94 -8.69 0.17
C GLU A 306 -2.66 -8.58 1.66
N TYR A 307 -3.68 -8.68 2.50
CA TYR A 307 -3.58 -8.61 3.95
C TYR A 307 -4.18 -9.86 4.59
N GLU A 308 -3.51 -10.36 5.63
CA GLU A 308 -4.04 -11.40 6.54
C GLU A 308 -5.13 -10.87 7.46
#